data_AF-F4QSF8-F1
#
_entry.id   AF-F4QSF8-F1
#
_cell.length_a   1.000
_cell.length_b   1.000
_cell.length_c   1.000
_cell.angle_alpha   90.00
_cell.angle_beta   90.00
_cell.angle_gamma   90.00
#
_symmetry.space_group_name_H-M   'P 1'
#
loop_
_entity.id
_entity.type
_entity.pdbx_description
1 polymer ?
#
loop_
_entity_poly.entity_id
_entity_poly.type
_entity_poly.pdbx_seq_one_letter_code
_entity_poly.pdbx_strand_id
1 'polypeptide(L)'
;MHDACIGENAAQPDTCLHARHHETSFVFGGKAGTTYDVRLRVRGLFEPTTMEGGAAPDPAHPYFYKGGQTRTPDYSQWRIDVSSPQQTYTLNNYPSVSHTIYQEDFEARIQVAAGATVTIQVIDGNDRQIDNGAQGRPDRQQMIEGVTEMPLAGQMLRLDVVRVEPR
;
A
#
# COMPACT_ATOMS: atom_id res chain seq x y z
N MET A 1 1.16 5.05 7.54
CA MET A 1 0.24 4.01 8.04
C MET A 1 1.08 2.80 8.40
N HIS A 2 0.80 2.20 9.55
CA HIS A 2 1.48 1.00 10.03
C HIS A 2 0.39 -0.01 10.39
N ASP A 3 0.41 -1.16 9.73
CA ASP A 3 -0.40 -2.33 10.08
C ASP A 3 0.43 -3.18 11.05
N ALA A 4 0.26 -2.92 12.34
CA ALA A 4 1.08 -3.52 13.38
C ALA A 4 0.61 -4.94 13.70
N CYS A 5 1.56 -5.83 13.96
CA CYS A 5 1.25 -7.10 14.60
C CYS A 5 0.59 -6.87 15.98
N ILE A 6 -0.51 -7.57 16.23
CA ILE A 6 -1.24 -7.55 17.52
C ILE A 6 -1.06 -8.85 18.31
N GLY A 7 -0.43 -9.87 17.71
CA GLY A 7 -0.15 -11.15 18.35
C GLY A 7 0.65 -12.09 17.46
N GLU A 8 1.17 -13.15 18.05
CA GLU A 8 1.91 -14.20 17.32
C GLU A 8 0.96 -15.15 16.59
N ASN A 9 1.38 -15.64 15.41
CA ASN A 9 0.71 -16.75 14.74
C ASN A 9 1.54 -18.04 14.89
N ALA A 10 1.30 -18.81 15.95
CA ALA A 10 2.07 -20.03 16.23
C ALA A 10 1.98 -21.09 15.12
N ALA A 11 0.91 -21.09 14.31
CA ALA A 11 0.74 -22.04 13.20
C ALA A 11 1.57 -21.67 11.96
N GLN A 12 1.91 -20.39 11.79
CA GLN A 12 2.74 -19.87 10.69
C GLN A 12 3.70 -18.83 11.25
N PRO A 13 4.85 -19.26 11.81
CA PRO A 13 5.75 -18.39 12.57
C PRO A 13 6.43 -17.26 11.80
N ASP A 14 6.25 -17.22 10.48
CA ASP A 14 6.70 -16.13 9.60
C ASP A 14 5.62 -15.07 9.33
N THR A 15 4.46 -15.23 9.95
CA THR A 15 3.33 -14.30 9.94
C THR A 15 2.98 -13.88 11.38
N CYS A 16 2.18 -12.84 11.52
CA CYS A 16 1.61 -12.41 12.79
C CYS A 16 0.11 -12.14 12.66
N LEU A 17 -0.59 -12.10 13.79
CA LEU A 17 -1.98 -11.66 13.83
C LEU A 17 -2.05 -10.14 13.71
N HIS A 18 -3.08 -9.63 13.05
CA HIS A 18 -3.31 -8.19 12.87
C HIS A 18 -4.80 -7.87 12.64
N ALA A 19 -5.14 -6.58 12.57
CA ALA A 19 -6.48 -6.17 12.20
C ALA A 19 -6.66 -6.21 10.68
N ARG A 20 -7.78 -6.77 10.23
CA ARG A 20 -8.06 -6.99 8.80
C ARG A 20 -8.26 -5.72 7.97
N HIS A 21 -8.41 -4.57 8.64
CA HIS A 21 -8.69 -3.30 7.98
C HIS A 21 -8.11 -2.15 8.78
N HIS A 22 -7.32 -1.33 8.10
CA HIS A 22 -6.89 -0.02 8.57
C HIS A 22 -7.18 1.02 7.51
N GLU A 23 -7.70 2.17 7.91
CA GLU A 23 -7.96 3.27 6.98
C GLU A 23 -7.66 4.64 7.59
N THR A 24 -7.34 5.59 6.72
CA THR A 24 -7.37 7.02 7.00
C THR A 24 -7.88 7.74 5.76
N SER A 25 -8.66 8.80 5.93
CA SER A 25 -9.21 9.55 4.81
C SER A 25 -9.12 11.05 5.03
N PHE A 26 -9.11 11.80 3.93
CA PHE A 26 -9.14 13.25 3.94
C PHE A 26 -9.80 13.79 2.66
N VAL A 27 -10.31 15.02 2.72
CA VAL A 27 -10.82 15.71 1.54
C VAL A 27 -9.68 16.50 0.90
N PHE A 28 -9.45 16.29 -0.39
CA PHE A 28 -8.44 16.98 -1.16
C PHE A 28 -8.86 18.43 -1.43
N GLY A 29 -8.05 19.39 -1.02
CA GLY A 29 -8.31 20.81 -1.24
C GLY A 29 -8.05 21.25 -2.69
N GLY A 30 -7.91 22.55 -2.90
CA GLY A 30 -7.61 23.15 -4.20
C GLY A 30 -8.74 23.99 -4.75
N LYS A 31 -8.58 24.44 -6.00
CA LYS A 31 -9.56 25.27 -6.70
C LYS A 31 -10.73 24.41 -7.16
N ALA A 32 -11.95 24.79 -6.78
CA ALA A 32 -13.16 24.10 -7.22
C ALA A 32 -13.21 23.95 -8.75
N GLY A 33 -13.58 22.77 -9.23
CA GLY A 33 -13.62 22.43 -10.65
C GLY A 33 -12.26 22.09 -11.27
N THR A 34 -11.17 22.08 -10.50
CA THR A 34 -9.84 21.66 -10.97
C THR A 34 -9.53 20.23 -10.56
N THR A 35 -9.01 19.44 -11.51
CA THR A 35 -8.38 18.14 -11.25
C THR A 35 -6.87 18.34 -11.19
N TYR A 36 -6.22 17.64 -10.26
CA TYR A 36 -4.79 17.73 -10.05
C TYR A 36 -4.11 16.41 -10.38
N ASP A 37 -2.94 16.51 -10.99
CA ASP A 37 -1.95 15.44 -11.02
C ASP A 37 -1.12 15.55 -9.74
N VAL A 38 -1.29 14.58 -8.83
CA VAL A 38 -0.56 14.50 -7.56
C VAL A 38 0.54 13.46 -7.70
N ARG A 39 1.78 13.89 -7.53
CA ARG A 39 2.94 13.01 -7.47
C ARG A 39 3.26 12.66 -6.03
N LEU A 40 3.28 11.37 -5.75
CA LEU A 40 3.59 10.80 -4.45
C LEU A 40 4.93 10.07 -4.53
N ARG A 41 5.73 10.13 -3.47
CA ARG A 41 6.74 9.11 -3.20
C ARG A 41 6.10 8.07 -2.29
N VAL A 42 6.09 6.83 -2.75
CA VAL A 42 5.56 5.67 -2.07
C VAL A 42 6.73 4.90 -1.50
N ARG A 43 6.74 4.72 -0.18
CA ARG A 43 7.72 3.90 0.52
C ARG A 43 6.98 2.88 1.37
N GLY A 44 7.24 1.60 1.18
CA GLY A 44 6.50 0.59 1.93
C GLY A 44 7.20 -0.74 2.07
N LEU A 45 6.71 -1.52 3.02
CA LEU A 45 7.03 -2.92 3.25
C LEU A 45 5.73 -3.69 3.06
N PHE A 46 5.64 -4.47 1.99
CA PHE A 46 4.40 -5.12 1.57
C PHE A 46 4.58 -6.62 1.39
N GLU A 47 3.59 -7.40 1.79
CA GLU A 47 3.38 -8.70 1.17
C GLU A 47 2.75 -8.55 -0.21
N PRO A 48 2.97 -9.50 -1.13
CA PRO A 48 2.41 -9.43 -2.47
C PRO A 48 0.92 -9.76 -2.48
N THR A 49 0.14 -9.00 -3.24
CA THR A 49 -1.18 -9.40 -3.73
C THR A 49 -1.18 -9.49 -5.27
N THR A 50 -2.22 -10.05 -5.85
CA THR A 50 -2.37 -10.15 -7.32
C THR A 50 -3.63 -9.43 -7.77
N MET A 51 -3.50 -8.59 -8.79
CA MET A 51 -4.60 -7.81 -9.35
C MET A 51 -4.87 -8.22 -10.80
N GLU A 52 -6.13 -8.14 -11.22
CA GLU A 52 -6.55 -8.35 -12.60
C GLU A 52 -7.52 -7.29 -13.10
N GLY A 53 -7.61 -7.09 -14.41
CA GLY A 53 -8.60 -6.18 -15.01
C GLY A 53 -8.30 -4.68 -14.82
N GLY A 54 -7.08 -4.33 -14.41
CA GLY A 54 -6.57 -2.96 -14.36
C GLY A 54 -5.31 -2.82 -15.21
N ALA A 55 -4.45 -1.87 -14.85
CA ALA A 55 -3.16 -1.68 -15.51
C ALA A 55 -2.11 -1.10 -14.56
N ALA A 56 -0.84 -1.46 -14.78
CA ALA A 56 0.27 -0.71 -14.20
C ALA A 56 0.52 0.56 -15.05
N PRO A 57 0.32 1.78 -14.50
CA PRO A 57 0.54 3.01 -15.26
C PRO A 57 2.00 3.21 -15.69
N ASP A 58 2.94 2.65 -14.92
CA ASP A 58 4.36 2.65 -15.20
C ASP A 58 4.90 1.20 -15.19
N PRO A 59 5.39 0.68 -16.33
CA PRO A 59 5.98 -0.66 -16.40
C PRO A 59 7.22 -0.85 -15.51
N ALA A 60 7.92 0.22 -15.12
CA ALA A 60 9.03 0.13 -14.18
C ALA A 60 8.57 -0.17 -12.74
N HIS A 61 7.29 0.09 -12.44
CA HIS A 61 6.68 -0.06 -11.13
C HIS A 61 5.38 -0.89 -11.24
N PRO A 62 5.46 -2.17 -11.66
CA PRO A 62 4.28 -3.00 -11.95
C PRO A 62 3.41 -3.31 -10.72
N TYR A 63 3.94 -3.07 -9.52
CA TYR A 63 3.22 -3.14 -8.26
C TYR A 63 2.27 -1.98 -8.01
N PHE A 64 2.48 -0.85 -8.68
CA PHE A 64 1.52 0.25 -8.69
C PHE A 64 0.46 -0.02 -9.75
N TYR A 65 -0.69 -0.49 -9.32
CA TYR A 65 -1.74 -0.99 -10.20
C TYR A 65 -3.00 -0.14 -10.09
N LYS A 66 -3.46 0.39 -11.21
CA LYS A 66 -4.63 1.24 -11.31
C LYS A 66 -5.86 0.41 -11.68
N GLY A 67 -6.87 0.45 -10.82
CA GLY A 67 -8.14 -0.26 -10.99
C GLY A 67 -8.00 -1.77 -10.76
N GLY A 68 -8.86 -2.54 -11.41
CA GLY A 68 -8.88 -3.99 -11.30
C GLY A 68 -9.47 -4.52 -9.99
N GLN A 69 -9.39 -5.85 -9.84
CA GLN A 69 -9.85 -6.59 -8.66
C GLN A 69 -8.76 -7.55 -8.18
N THR A 70 -8.72 -7.82 -6.87
CA THR A 70 -7.77 -8.79 -6.33
C THR A 70 -8.20 -10.22 -6.70
N ARG A 71 -7.23 -11.05 -7.06
CA ARG A 71 -7.41 -12.52 -7.20
C ARG A 71 -7.03 -13.28 -5.93
N THR A 72 -6.44 -12.59 -4.97
CA THR A 72 -5.89 -13.16 -3.74
C THR A 72 -6.39 -12.35 -2.56
N PRO A 73 -7.69 -12.46 -2.24
CA PRO A 73 -8.33 -11.65 -1.19
C PRO A 73 -7.73 -11.92 0.20
N ASP A 74 -7.15 -13.10 0.42
CA ASP A 74 -6.49 -13.50 1.67
C ASP A 74 -5.06 -12.94 1.82
N TYR A 75 -4.62 -12.03 0.96
CA TYR A 75 -3.33 -11.32 1.06
C TYR A 75 -3.58 -9.84 1.09
N SER A 76 -2.96 -9.10 2.01
CA SER A 76 -3.21 -7.68 2.23
C SER A 76 -3.18 -6.87 0.93
N GLN A 77 -4.10 -5.92 0.81
CA GLN A 77 -4.21 -5.02 -0.33
C GLN A 77 -4.01 -3.58 0.14
N TRP A 78 -2.82 -3.04 -0.11
CA TRP A 78 -2.48 -1.66 0.20
C TRP A 78 -3.00 -0.74 -0.90
N ARG A 79 -3.92 0.17 -0.57
CA ARG A 79 -4.72 0.94 -1.53
C ARG A 79 -4.76 2.43 -1.26
N ILE A 80 -4.90 3.17 -2.36
CA ILE A 80 -5.32 4.57 -2.41
C ILE A 80 -6.62 4.62 -3.21
N ASP A 81 -7.71 5.04 -2.59
CA ASP A 81 -8.99 5.27 -3.24
C ASP A 81 -9.26 6.76 -3.37
N VAL A 82 -9.61 7.20 -4.57
CA VAL A 82 -9.97 8.57 -4.88
C VAL A 82 -11.44 8.59 -5.31
N SER A 83 -12.24 9.47 -4.71
CA SER A 83 -13.67 9.53 -5.01
C SER A 83 -14.00 10.25 -6.33
N SER A 84 -13.13 11.13 -6.80
CA SER A 84 -13.32 11.89 -8.05
C SER A 84 -11.98 12.32 -8.69
N PRO A 85 -11.70 11.96 -9.96
CA PRO A 85 -12.39 10.87 -10.68
C PRO A 85 -12.30 9.57 -9.87
N GLN A 86 -13.37 8.78 -9.86
CA GLN A 86 -13.40 7.54 -9.06
C GLN A 86 -12.30 6.59 -9.53
N GLN A 87 -11.37 6.25 -8.63
CA GLN A 87 -10.23 5.41 -8.96
C GLN A 87 -9.63 4.75 -7.72
N THR A 88 -9.30 3.46 -7.84
CA THR A 88 -8.48 2.72 -6.87
C THR A 88 -7.07 2.51 -7.43
N TYR A 89 -6.06 2.64 -6.58
CA TYR A 89 -4.69 2.29 -6.86
C TYR A 89 -4.21 1.27 -5.82
N THR A 90 -3.75 0.11 -6.24
CA THR A 90 -3.10 -0.89 -5.37
C THR A 90 -1.60 -0.71 -5.44
N LEU A 91 -0.89 -0.85 -4.32
CA LEU A 91 0.53 -0.52 -4.19
C LEU A 91 1.45 -1.75 -4.19
N ASN A 92 0.87 -2.95 -4.06
CA ASN A 92 1.59 -4.20 -3.84
C ASN A 92 1.16 -5.31 -4.81
N ASN A 93 0.95 -4.98 -6.09
CA ASN A 93 0.61 -5.97 -7.12
C ASN A 93 1.86 -6.74 -7.63
N TYR A 94 1.89 -8.05 -7.46
CA TYR A 94 2.98 -8.89 -7.97
C TYR A 94 2.43 -10.00 -8.87
N PRO A 95 3.29 -10.65 -9.71
CA PRO A 95 2.86 -11.74 -10.57
C PRO A 95 2.31 -12.95 -9.82
N SER A 96 2.67 -13.11 -8.55
CA SER A 96 2.24 -14.21 -7.68
C SER A 96 2.31 -13.78 -6.21
N VAL A 97 1.50 -14.41 -5.37
CA VAL A 97 1.62 -14.30 -3.91
C VAL A 97 2.73 -15.19 -3.35
N SER A 98 3.31 -14.80 -2.22
CA SER A 98 4.34 -15.56 -1.51
C SER A 98 4.49 -15.04 -0.07
N HIS A 99 5.23 -15.77 0.78
CA HIS A 99 5.63 -15.29 2.11
C HIS A 99 6.87 -14.38 2.06
N THR A 100 6.92 -13.47 1.07
CA THR A 100 8.00 -12.49 0.87
C THR A 100 7.51 -11.10 1.25
N ILE A 101 8.31 -10.32 1.98
CA ILE A 101 8.08 -8.88 2.13
C ILE A 101 8.95 -8.13 1.14
N TYR A 102 8.32 -7.30 0.33
CA TYR A 102 8.96 -6.41 -0.61
C TYR A 102 9.08 -5.01 -0.03
N GLN A 103 10.29 -4.47 -0.05
CA GLN A 103 10.53 -3.06 0.22
C GLN A 103 10.50 -2.28 -1.08
N GLU A 104 9.53 -1.36 -1.20
CA GLU A 104 9.34 -0.53 -2.38
C GLU A 104 9.61 0.95 -2.05
N ASP A 105 10.27 1.64 -2.97
CA ASP A 105 10.49 3.09 -2.94
C ASP A 105 10.41 3.63 -4.37
N PHE A 106 9.32 4.31 -4.70
CA PHE A 106 9.05 4.78 -6.06
C PHE A 106 8.17 6.02 -6.07
N GLU A 107 8.15 6.73 -7.19
CA GLU A 107 7.19 7.81 -7.40
C GLU A 107 5.98 7.32 -8.21
N ALA A 108 4.79 7.73 -7.80
CA ALA A 108 3.53 7.42 -8.47
C ALA A 108 2.72 8.68 -8.70
N ARG A 109 1.90 8.66 -9.76
CA ARG A 109 0.96 9.74 -10.05
C ARG A 109 -0.48 9.28 -9.88
N ILE A 110 -1.23 10.02 -9.08
CA ILE A 110 -2.69 9.85 -8.93
C ILE A 110 -3.40 11.11 -9.42
N GLN A 111 -4.65 10.94 -9.86
CA GLN A 111 -5.51 12.05 -10.27
C GLN A 111 -6.54 12.31 -9.18
N VAL A 112 -6.64 13.57 -8.74
CA VAL A 112 -7.54 13.95 -7.63
C VAL A 112 -8.21 15.27 -7.94
N ALA A 113 -9.54 15.30 -7.97
CA ALA A 113 -10.31 16.52 -8.08
C ALA A 113 -10.34 17.29 -6.76
N ALA A 114 -10.36 18.62 -6.81
CA ALA A 114 -10.66 19.42 -5.63
C ALA A 114 -12.03 19.02 -5.05
N GLY A 115 -12.07 18.76 -3.75
CA GLY A 115 -13.24 18.23 -3.03
C GLY A 115 -13.39 16.71 -3.06
N ALA A 116 -12.52 15.98 -3.77
CA ALA A 116 -12.53 14.52 -3.72
C ALA A 116 -12.09 14.01 -2.34
N THR A 117 -12.68 12.92 -1.87
CA THR A 117 -12.16 12.17 -0.74
C THR A 117 -11.05 11.25 -1.22
N VAL A 118 -9.92 11.27 -0.53
CA VAL A 118 -8.81 10.32 -0.69
C VAL A 118 -8.78 9.44 0.55
N THR A 119 -8.90 8.13 0.34
CA THR A 119 -8.78 7.12 1.40
C THR A 119 -7.52 6.31 1.17
N ILE A 120 -6.69 6.22 2.19
CA ILE A 120 -5.54 5.32 2.24
C ILE A 120 -5.94 4.18 3.14
N GLN A 121 -5.78 2.94 2.67
CA GLN A 121 -6.18 1.77 3.44
C GLN A 121 -5.36 0.54 3.14
N VAL A 122 -5.38 -0.40 4.08
CA VAL A 122 -4.98 -1.79 3.85
C VAL A 122 -6.15 -2.68 4.27
N ILE A 123 -6.50 -3.63 3.40
CA ILE A 123 -7.55 -4.61 3.63
C ILE A 123 -6.94 -6.00 3.45
N ASP A 124 -7.17 -6.88 4.42
CA ASP A 124 -6.79 -8.28 4.35
C ASP A 124 -8.02 -9.18 4.54
N GLY A 125 -8.17 -10.20 3.70
CA GLY A 125 -9.25 -11.19 3.80
C GLY A 125 -9.12 -12.09 5.03
N ASN A 126 -7.91 -12.21 5.56
CA ASN A 126 -7.63 -12.94 6.79
C ASN A 126 -7.00 -12.01 7.85
N ASP A 127 -6.74 -12.57 9.03
CA ASP A 127 -6.13 -11.91 10.19
C ASP A 127 -4.65 -12.27 10.34
N ARG A 128 -3.94 -12.55 9.24
CA ARG A 128 -2.56 -13.01 9.21
C ARG A 128 -1.76 -12.26 8.14
N GLN A 129 -0.89 -11.37 8.58
CA GLN A 129 0.05 -10.69 7.69
C GLN A 129 1.45 -11.28 7.83
N ILE A 130 2.26 -11.18 6.78
CA ILE A 130 3.69 -11.47 6.90
C ILE A 130 4.36 -10.45 7.83
N ASP A 131 5.08 -10.93 8.84
CA ASP A 131 5.67 -10.07 9.86
C ASP A 131 7.11 -9.67 9.52
N ASN A 132 7.38 -8.38 9.30
CA ASN A 132 8.74 -7.85 9.13
C ASN A 132 9.61 -8.01 10.39
N GLY A 133 9.01 -8.15 11.57
CA GLY A 133 9.65 -8.40 12.86
C GLY A 133 10.27 -9.79 13.02
N ALA A 134 9.95 -10.73 12.13
CA ALA A 134 10.48 -12.09 12.19
C ALA A 134 12.00 -12.14 11.97
N GLN A 135 12.69 -13.03 12.69
CA GLN A 135 14.14 -13.21 12.58
C GLN A 135 14.51 -14.34 11.60
N GLY A 136 15.73 -14.31 11.07
CA GLY A 136 16.32 -15.43 10.33
C GLY A 136 15.86 -15.58 8.88
N ARG A 137 15.17 -14.58 8.32
CA ARG A 137 14.80 -14.51 6.90
C ARG A 137 15.37 -13.24 6.25
N PRO A 138 15.84 -13.30 4.99
CA PRO A 138 16.57 -12.20 4.36
C PRO A 138 15.68 -11.00 4.01
N ASP A 139 14.37 -11.19 3.89
CA ASP A 139 13.35 -10.21 3.56
C ASP A 139 12.60 -9.73 4.82
N ARG A 140 13.23 -9.87 5.99
CA ARG A 140 12.73 -9.41 7.28
C ARG A 140 13.71 -8.45 7.90
N GLN A 141 13.31 -7.86 9.01
CA GLN A 141 14.08 -6.83 9.70
C GLN A 141 14.40 -5.64 8.79
N GLN A 142 13.51 -5.36 7.82
CA GLN A 142 13.69 -4.27 6.88
C GLN A 142 13.36 -2.95 7.56
N MET A 143 14.09 -1.91 7.16
CA MET A 143 13.88 -0.52 7.60
C MET A 143 13.67 0.33 6.35
N ILE A 144 12.75 1.29 6.45
CA ILE A 144 12.58 2.31 5.42
C ILE A 144 13.43 3.52 5.80
N GLU A 145 14.47 3.79 5.01
CA GLU A 145 15.38 4.91 5.23
C GLU A 145 14.63 6.26 5.35
N GLY A 146 14.95 7.02 6.40
CA GLY A 146 14.32 8.30 6.70
C GLY A 146 12.85 8.20 7.11
N VAL A 147 12.36 7.00 7.45
CA VAL A 147 11.00 6.76 7.98
C VAL A 147 11.04 5.95 9.27
N THR A 148 11.85 4.89 9.32
CA THR A 148 12.00 4.02 10.50
C THR A 148 13.47 3.88 10.88
N GLU A 149 13.77 4.04 12.16
CA GLU A 149 15.12 3.87 12.73
C GLU A 149 15.43 2.44 13.17
N MET A 150 14.40 1.61 13.29
CA MET A 150 14.52 0.19 13.63
C MET A 150 13.44 -0.61 12.90
N PRO A 151 13.65 -1.92 12.69
CA PRO A 151 12.62 -2.76 12.10
C PRO A 151 11.37 -2.77 12.96
N LEU A 152 10.21 -2.57 12.32
CA LEU A 152 8.91 -2.67 12.97
C LEU A 152 8.28 -4.01 12.64
N ALA A 153 7.60 -4.61 13.62
CA ALA A 153 6.74 -5.77 13.38
C ALA A 153 5.53 -5.37 12.54
N GLY A 154 5.12 -6.24 11.62
CA GLY A 154 4.07 -5.99 10.63
C GLY A 154 4.54 -5.17 9.42
N GLN A 155 3.58 -4.67 8.65
CA GLN A 155 3.78 -4.02 7.37
C GLN A 155 3.45 -2.53 7.40
N MET A 156 4.02 -1.75 6.49
CA MET A 156 3.87 -0.30 6.58
C MET A 156 3.91 0.42 5.24
N LEU A 157 3.31 1.61 5.26
CA LEU A 157 3.24 2.55 4.15
C LEU A 157 3.56 3.96 4.61
N ARG A 158 4.51 4.60 3.96
CA ARG A 158 4.75 6.04 3.97
C ARG A 158 4.43 6.61 2.59
N LEU A 159 3.63 7.67 2.59
CA LEU A 159 3.35 8.48 1.41
C LEU A 159 3.84 9.91 1.68
N ASP A 160 4.57 10.45 0.73
CA ASP A 160 4.98 11.86 0.73
C ASP A 160 4.49 12.53 -0.54
N VAL A 161 3.90 13.71 -0.40
CA VAL A 161 3.53 14.52 -1.56
C VAL A 161 4.79 15.18 -2.10
N VAL A 162 5.18 14.78 -3.31
CA VAL A 162 6.34 15.35 -4.03
C VAL A 162 5.92 16.59 -4.80
N ARG A 163 4.78 16.54 -5.50
CA ARG A 163 4.30 17.64 -6.34
C ARG A 163 2.78 17.57 -6.50
N VAL A 164 2.15 18.74 -6.62
CA VAL A 164 0.73 18.88 -6.97
C VAL A 164 0.62 19.90 -8.09
N GLU A 165 0.01 19.51 -9.21
CA GLU A 165 -0.12 20.36 -10.39
C GLU A 165 -1.57 20.34 -10.90
N PRO A 166 -2.16 21.49 -11.24
CA PRO A 166 -3.41 21.52 -12.00
C PRO A 166 -3.23 20.76 -13.32
N ARG A 167 -4.24 19.98 -13.70
CA ARG A 167 -4.33 19.32 -14.99
C ARG A 167 -4.98 20.21 -16.04
#